data_AF-A0A969C2Q4-F1
#
_entry.id   AF-A0A969C2Q4-F1
#
_cell.length_a   1.000
_cell.length_b   1.000
_cell.length_c   1.000
_cell.angle_alpha   90.00
_cell.angle_beta   90.00
_cell.angle_gamma   90.00
#
_symmetry.space_group_name_H-M   'P 1'
#
loop_
_entity.id
_entity.type
_entity.pdbx_description
1 polymer ?
#
loop_
_entity_poly.entity_id
_entity_poly.type
_entity_poly.pdbx_seq_one_letter_code
_entity_poly.pdbx_strand_id
1 'polypeptide(L)'
;MSLINSPLVKFRYRLEGLENEWNEVGTRRTAFYNNLPPGGYSFRVLAANRDGVWNETGATIKIIKLPYFYQTWRFLILSILAIAVIIALIFYLRVSQLRKIAETQTEYSRRLIESQEQERKRIASELHDGLGQSLAIISNRATIGKSNRHEPEIMLREFDEISQNALEALDEVQQITTNLHPLLIWKD
;
A
#
# COMPACT_ATOMS: atom_id res chain seq x y z
N MET A 1 -23.06 -30.82 68.73
CA MET A 1 -22.22 -32.01 68.51
C MET A 1 -22.16 -32.23 67.00
N SER A 2 -20.99 -32.01 66.40
CA SER A 2 -20.82 -31.95 64.94
C SER A 2 -20.58 -33.35 64.38
N LEU A 3 -21.47 -33.86 63.52
CA LEU A 3 -21.42 -35.21 62.92
C LEU A 3 -20.39 -35.31 61.78
N ILE A 4 -19.20 -34.75 61.95
CA ILE A 4 -18.23 -34.61 60.85
C ILE A 4 -17.50 -35.93 60.55
N ASN A 5 -17.46 -36.93 61.44
CA ASN A 5 -16.76 -38.20 61.19
C ASN A 5 -17.58 -39.42 61.60
N SER A 6 -18.71 -39.67 60.93
CA SER A 6 -19.31 -41.01 60.93
C SER A 6 -18.83 -41.75 59.68
N PRO A 7 -18.10 -42.87 59.80
CA PRO A 7 -17.54 -43.61 58.66
C PRO A 7 -18.58 -44.31 57.77
N LEU A 8 -19.88 -44.00 57.91
CA LEU A 8 -20.99 -44.73 57.31
C LEU A 8 -22.03 -43.82 56.63
N VAL A 9 -21.70 -42.56 56.34
CA VAL A 9 -22.58 -41.65 55.57
C VAL A 9 -22.17 -41.69 54.11
N LYS A 10 -23.11 -42.02 53.23
CA LYS A 10 -22.92 -41.99 51.78
C LYS A 10 -23.44 -40.68 51.20
N PHE A 11 -22.79 -40.17 50.16
CA PHE A 11 -23.18 -38.94 49.48
C PHE A 11 -23.46 -39.23 48.02
N ARG A 12 -24.49 -38.55 47.50
CA ARG A 12 -24.71 -38.40 46.07
C ARG A 12 -24.91 -36.93 45.75
N TYR A 13 -24.38 -36.48 44.62
CA TYR A 13 -24.54 -35.10 44.18
C TYR A 13 -24.87 -35.05 42.70
N ARG A 14 -25.42 -33.92 42.27
CA ARG A 14 -25.56 -33.58 40.86
C ARG A 14 -25.41 -32.09 40.66
N LEU A 15 -24.89 -31.70 39.50
CA LEU A 15 -24.89 -30.32 39.07
C LEU A 15 -26.01 -30.09 38.04
N GLU A 16 -27.14 -29.58 38.52
CA GLU A 16 -28.26 -29.24 37.64
C GLU A 16 -27.85 -28.12 36.68
N GLY A 17 -28.12 -28.33 35.39
CA GLY A 17 -27.62 -27.49 34.29
C GLY A 17 -26.41 -28.08 33.55
N LEU A 18 -25.78 -29.13 34.08
CA LEU A 18 -24.73 -29.90 33.40
C LEU A 18 -25.05 -31.39 33.32
N GLU A 19 -25.58 -31.96 34.41
CA GLU A 19 -25.83 -33.40 34.57
C GLU A 19 -27.33 -33.68 34.78
N ASN A 20 -27.82 -34.78 34.20
CA ASN A 20 -29.22 -35.22 34.38
C ASN A 20 -29.38 -36.26 35.50
N GLU A 21 -28.33 -37.03 35.78
CA GLU A 21 -28.34 -38.13 36.75
C GLU A 21 -27.57 -37.79 38.04
N TRP A 22 -27.82 -38.56 39.10
CA TRP A 22 -27.11 -38.41 40.38
C TRP A 22 -25.79 -39.20 40.36
N ASN A 23 -24.70 -38.55 40.74
CA ASN A 23 -23.41 -39.20 40.95
C ASN A 23 -23.33 -39.69 42.41
N GLU A 24 -23.33 -41.01 42.62
CA GLU A 24 -23.07 -41.60 43.94
C GLU A 24 -21.57 -41.75 44.15
N VAL A 25 -21.04 -41.12 45.20
CA VAL A 25 -19.59 -41.03 45.45
C VAL A 25 -19.17 -41.69 46.77
N GLY A 26 -20.06 -42.48 47.36
CA GLY A 26 -19.81 -43.17 48.62
C GLY A 26 -19.49 -42.17 49.74
N THR A 27 -18.35 -42.32 50.40
CA THR A 27 -17.93 -41.46 51.52
C THR A 27 -17.19 -40.18 51.09
N ARG A 28 -16.93 -40.01 49.78
CA ARG A 28 -16.17 -38.87 49.25
C ARG A 28 -16.98 -37.57 49.38
N ARG A 29 -16.30 -36.51 49.83
CA ARG A 29 -16.91 -35.18 50.12
C ARG A 29 -16.46 -34.06 49.16
N THR A 30 -15.84 -34.40 48.04
CA THR A 30 -15.28 -33.42 47.09
C THR A 30 -15.72 -33.75 45.67
N ALA A 31 -16.27 -32.77 44.95
CA ALA A 31 -16.57 -32.83 43.52
C ALA A 31 -15.65 -31.87 42.75
N PHE A 32 -15.16 -32.30 41.57
CA PHE A 32 -14.28 -31.48 40.73
C PHE A 32 -14.96 -31.22 39.39
N TYR A 33 -15.03 -29.95 38.99
CA TYR A 33 -15.57 -29.53 37.69
C TYR A 33 -14.62 -28.53 37.02
N ASN A 34 -13.81 -29.02 36.07
CA ASN A 34 -12.68 -28.25 35.52
C ASN A 34 -12.99 -27.43 34.25
N ASN A 35 -14.22 -27.43 33.74
CA ASN A 35 -14.58 -26.64 32.56
C ASN A 35 -16.09 -26.37 32.45
N LEU A 36 -16.69 -25.74 33.48
CA LEU A 36 -18.10 -25.33 33.39
C LEU A 36 -18.28 -24.33 32.24
N PRO A 37 -19.20 -24.55 31.28
CA PRO A 37 -19.62 -23.49 30.36
C PRO A 37 -20.20 -22.27 31.12
N PRO A 38 -20.25 -21.08 30.50
CA PRO A 38 -21.01 -19.96 31.05
C PRO A 38 -22.49 -20.35 31.19
N GLY A 39 -23.06 -20.10 32.36
CA GLY A 39 -24.42 -20.54 32.68
C GLY A 39 -24.75 -20.47 34.17
N GLY A 40 -26.02 -20.72 34.48
CA GLY A 40 -26.50 -20.90 35.85
C GLY A 40 -26.59 -22.39 36.17
N TYR A 41 -26.00 -22.78 37.29
CA TYR A 41 -25.97 -24.15 37.79
C TYR A 41 -26.49 -24.22 39.22
N SER A 42 -27.09 -25.36 39.58
CA SER A 42 -27.46 -25.66 40.97
C SER A 42 -26.80 -26.95 41.41
N PHE A 43 -25.84 -26.85 42.32
CA PHE A 43 -25.20 -28.01 42.93
C PHE A 43 -26.10 -28.56 44.03
N ARG A 44 -26.62 -29.76 43.86
CA ARG A 44 -27.44 -30.46 44.87
C ARG A 44 -26.67 -31.63 45.45
N VAL A 45 -26.75 -31.81 46.76
CA VAL A 45 -26.16 -32.93 47.48
C VAL A 45 -27.18 -33.56 48.43
N LEU A 46 -27.26 -34.90 48.40
CA LEU A 46 -28.03 -35.72 49.31
C LEU A 46 -27.07 -36.62 50.10
N ALA A 47 -27.45 -36.94 51.33
CA ALA A 47 -26.70 -37.84 52.19
C ALA A 47 -27.59 -39.00 52.64
N ALA A 48 -27.04 -40.22 52.68
CA ALA A 48 -27.66 -41.39 53.27
C ALA A 48 -27.05 -41.68 54.63
N ASN A 49 -27.89 -42.00 55.62
CA ASN A 49 -27.43 -42.49 56.91
C ASN A 49 -26.89 -43.94 56.81
N ARG A 50 -26.46 -44.51 57.95
CA ARG A 50 -25.94 -45.89 58.03
C ARG A 50 -26.93 -46.94 57.55
N ASP A 51 -28.23 -46.68 57.67
CA ASP A 51 -29.32 -47.58 57.32
C ASP A 51 -29.71 -47.47 55.83
N GLY A 52 -28.96 -46.70 55.04
CA GLY A 52 -29.20 -46.50 53.61
C GLY A 52 -30.37 -45.55 53.30
N VAL A 53 -30.93 -44.88 54.31
CA VAL A 53 -32.02 -43.92 54.14
C VAL A 53 -31.45 -42.58 53.69
N TRP A 54 -31.80 -42.17 52.47
CA TRP A 54 -31.42 -40.89 51.90
C TRP A 54 -32.29 -39.76 52.45
N ASN A 55 -31.66 -38.62 52.78
CA ASN A 55 -32.41 -37.39 53.04
C ASN A 55 -33.03 -36.86 51.75
N GLU A 56 -34.31 -36.48 51.80
CA GLU A 56 -35.07 -35.93 50.66
C GLU A 56 -34.92 -34.41 50.50
N THR A 57 -34.66 -33.68 51.59
CA THR A 57 -34.54 -32.21 51.54
C THR A 57 -33.24 -31.74 50.88
N GLY A 58 -32.14 -32.45 51.15
CA GLY A 58 -30.83 -32.13 50.57
C GLY A 58 -30.27 -30.75 50.92
N ALA A 59 -29.10 -30.43 50.37
CA ALA A 59 -28.56 -29.07 50.34
C ALA A 59 -28.33 -28.63 48.89
N THR A 60 -28.61 -27.35 48.61
CA THR A 60 -28.49 -26.77 47.26
C THR A 60 -27.68 -25.48 47.30
N ILE A 61 -26.72 -25.34 46.37
CA ILE A 61 -25.92 -24.13 46.16
C ILE A 61 -26.08 -23.67 44.72
N LYS A 62 -26.40 -22.39 44.51
CA LYS A 62 -26.45 -21.78 43.18
C LYS A 62 -25.07 -21.30 42.77
N ILE A 63 -24.64 -21.66 41.56
CA ILE A 63 -23.36 -21.27 40.96
C ILE A 63 -23.66 -20.57 39.64
N ILE A 64 -23.18 -19.34 39.45
CA ILE A 64 -23.37 -18.59 38.21
C ILE A 64 -21.99 -18.31 37.61
N LYS A 65 -21.74 -18.83 36.41
CA LYS A 65 -20.53 -18.52 35.65
C LYS A 65 -20.88 -17.55 34.53
N LEU A 66 -20.35 -16.33 34.61
CA LEU A 66 -20.53 -15.33 33.56
C LEU A 66 -19.65 -15.66 32.33
N PRO A 67 -20.13 -15.37 31.10
CA PRO A 67 -19.31 -15.50 29.91
C PRO A 67 -18.18 -14.48 29.93
N TYR A 68 -17.03 -14.85 29.36
CA TYR A 68 -15.95 -13.89 29.14
C TYR A 68 -16.36 -12.83 28.10
N PHE A 69 -15.83 -11.62 28.20
CA PHE A 69 -16.21 -10.50 27.32
C PHE A 69 -16.03 -10.82 25.82
N TYR A 70 -14.99 -11.59 25.47
CA TYR A 70 -14.70 -12.01 24.10
C TYR A 70 -15.61 -13.14 23.58
N GLN A 71 -16.38 -13.79 24.46
CA GLN A 71 -17.36 -14.83 24.08
C GLN A 71 -18.73 -14.23 23.74
N THR A 72 -18.88 -12.91 23.78
CA THR A 72 -20.12 -12.23 23.42
C THR A 72 -20.17 -11.97 21.91
N TRP A 73 -21.32 -12.22 21.27
CA TRP A 73 -21.48 -11.93 19.83
C TRP A 73 -21.25 -10.47 19.47
N ARG A 74 -21.50 -9.54 20.40
CA ARG A 74 -21.20 -8.11 20.24
C ARG A 74 -19.71 -7.87 20.03
N PHE A 75 -18.86 -8.54 20.80
CA PHE A 75 -17.41 -8.44 20.65
C PHE A 75 -16.94 -8.99 19.30
N LEU A 76 -17.51 -10.12 18.85
CA LEU A 76 -17.17 -10.70 17.55
C LEU A 76 -17.53 -9.76 16.39
N ILE A 77 -18.74 -9.20 16.41
CA ILE A 77 -19.19 -8.23 15.38
C ILE A 77 -18.29 -7.00 15.37
N LEU A 78 -17.97 -6.44 16.55
CA LEU A 78 -17.08 -5.28 16.65
C LEU A 78 -15.66 -5.59 16.15
N SER A 79 -15.16 -6.79 16.44
CA SER A 79 -13.84 -7.22 15.98
C SER A 79 -13.79 -7.36 14.46
N ILE A 80 -14.82 -7.97 13.85
CA ILE A 80 -14.93 -8.07 12.38
C ILE A 80 -15.04 -6.68 11.76
N LEU A 81 -15.85 -5.80 12.32
CA LEU A 81 -15.99 -4.42 11.85
C LEU A 81 -14.66 -3.65 11.94
N ALA A 82 -13.95 -3.77 13.05
CA ALA A 82 -12.63 -3.15 13.22
C ALA A 82 -11.63 -3.63 12.17
N ILE A 83 -11.59 -4.94 11.90
CA ILE A 83 -10.74 -5.51 10.84
C ILE A 83 -11.15 -4.97 9.47
N ALA A 84 -12.44 -4.91 9.16
CA ALA A 84 -12.94 -4.37 7.89
C ALA A 84 -12.55 -2.89 7.70
N VAL A 85 -12.64 -2.08 8.75
CA VAL A 85 -12.21 -0.67 8.74
C VAL A 85 -10.71 -0.55 8.51
N ILE A 86 -9.90 -1.38 9.17
CA ILE A 86 -8.45 -1.39 8.97
C ILE A 86 -8.09 -1.74 7.52
N ILE A 87 -8.71 -2.78 6.96
CA ILE A 87 -8.50 -3.18 5.56
C ILE A 87 -8.92 -2.04 4.61
N ALA A 88 -10.09 -1.45 4.83
CA ALA A 88 -10.57 -0.33 4.02
C ALA A 88 -9.64 0.88 4.09
N LEU A 89 -9.10 1.20 5.27
CA LEU A 89 -8.15 2.30 5.47
C LEU A 89 -6.84 2.03 4.74
N ILE A 90 -6.28 0.82 4.87
CA ILE A 90 -5.06 0.42 4.15
C ILE A 90 -5.28 0.53 2.64
N PHE A 91 -6.41 0.01 2.14
CA PHE A 91 -6.75 0.08 0.72
C PHE A 91 -6.87 1.53 0.24
N TYR A 92 -7.58 2.37 0.98
CA TYR A 92 -7.75 3.79 0.66
C TYR A 92 -6.42 4.53 0.59
N LEU A 93 -5.55 4.34 1.58
CA LEU A 93 -4.22 4.96 1.61
C LEU A 93 -3.36 4.48 0.43
N ARG A 94 -3.37 3.18 0.13
CA ARG A 94 -2.60 2.59 -0.96
C ARG A 94 -3.05 3.12 -2.32
N VAL A 95 -4.35 3.23 -2.56
CA VAL A 95 -4.91 3.81 -3.79
C VAL A 95 -4.56 5.30 -3.91
N SER A 96 -4.65 6.06 -2.82
CA SER A 96 -4.29 7.48 -2.82
C SER A 96 -2.82 7.71 -3.18
N GLN A 97 -1.91 6.89 -2.64
CA GLN A 97 -0.48 6.96 -2.97
C GLN A 97 -0.22 6.64 -4.44
N LEU A 98 -0.85 5.59 -4.97
CA LEU A 98 -0.70 5.22 -6.39
C LEU A 98 -1.18 6.31 -7.34
N ARG A 99 -2.30 6.97 -7.01
CA ARG A 99 -2.80 8.10 -7.81
C ARG A 99 -1.81 9.26 -7.84
N LYS A 100 -1.26 9.65 -6.68
CA LYS A 100 -0.25 10.71 -6.61
C LYS A 100 1.00 10.39 -7.42
N ILE A 101 1.47 9.14 -7.37
CA ILE A 101 2.63 8.70 -8.16
C ILE A 101 2.32 8.79 -9.66
N ALA A 102 1.14 8.32 -10.07
CA ALA A 102 0.71 8.39 -11.47
C ALA A 102 0.59 9.83 -11.97
N GLU A 103 -0.03 10.72 -11.18
CA GLU A 103 -0.14 12.16 -11.49
C GLU A 103 1.25 12.79 -11.66
N THR A 104 2.16 12.53 -10.72
CA THR A 104 3.52 13.06 -10.78
C THR A 104 4.27 12.54 -12.01
N GLN A 105 4.12 11.26 -12.37
CA GLN A 105 4.72 10.71 -13.58
C GLN A 105 4.18 11.37 -14.86
N THR A 106 2.87 11.63 -14.92
CA THR A 106 2.28 12.31 -16.07
C THR A 106 2.76 13.76 -16.19
N GLU A 107 2.92 14.48 -15.08
CA GLU A 107 3.49 15.83 -15.08
C GLU A 107 4.94 15.84 -15.54
N TYR A 108 5.78 14.91 -15.05
CA TYR A 108 7.17 14.80 -15.49
C TYR A 108 7.27 14.50 -16.98
N SER A 109 6.47 13.55 -17.48
CA SER A 109 6.44 13.21 -18.90
C SER A 109 6.03 14.42 -19.75
N ARG A 110 5.00 15.15 -19.32
CA ARG A 110 4.54 16.37 -20.01
C ARG A 110 5.62 17.44 -20.04
N ARG A 111 6.26 17.74 -18.92
CA ARG A 111 7.36 18.72 -18.84
C ARG A 111 8.54 18.31 -19.72
N LEU A 112 8.85 17.02 -19.80
CA LEU A 112 9.89 16.50 -20.67
C LEU A 112 9.55 16.75 -22.14
N ILE A 113 8.32 16.44 -22.56
CA ILE A 113 7.85 16.69 -23.92
C ILE A 113 7.87 18.19 -24.24
N GLU A 114 7.38 19.03 -23.33
CA GLU A 114 7.38 20.49 -23.50
C GLU A 114 8.81 21.05 -23.62
N SER A 115 9.74 20.58 -22.79
CA SER A 115 11.17 20.95 -22.87
C SER A 115 11.80 20.50 -24.18
N GLN A 116 11.51 19.27 -24.64
CA GLN A 116 11.98 18.77 -25.93
C GLN A 116 11.41 19.59 -27.10
N GLU A 117 10.14 19.98 -27.05
CA GLU A 117 9.51 20.79 -28.10
C GLU A 117 10.09 22.21 -28.12
N GLN A 118 10.32 22.82 -26.95
CA GLN A 118 10.98 24.12 -26.84
C GLN A 118 12.39 24.08 -27.41
N GLU A 119 13.17 23.05 -27.08
CA GLU A 119 14.52 22.90 -27.60
C GLU A 119 14.52 22.69 -29.11
N ARG A 120 13.60 21.86 -29.64
CA ARG A 120 13.40 21.70 -31.09
C ARG A 120 13.09 23.02 -31.78
N LYS A 121 12.19 23.84 -31.21
CA LYS A 121 11.85 25.16 -31.76
C LYS A 121 13.03 26.12 -31.71
N ARG A 122 13.79 26.10 -30.61
CA ARG A 122 14.99 26.90 -30.45
C ARG A 122 16.04 26.54 -31.50
N ILE A 123 16.38 25.27 -31.65
CA ILE A 123 17.32 24.78 -32.67
C ILE A 123 16.84 25.17 -34.07
N ALA A 124 15.55 24.98 -34.36
CA ALA A 124 14.99 25.35 -35.67
C ALA A 124 15.12 26.85 -35.94
N SER A 125 14.93 27.70 -34.92
CA SER A 125 15.15 29.15 -35.02
C SER A 125 16.62 29.47 -35.24
N GLU A 126 17.52 28.94 -34.42
CA GLU A 126 18.98 29.18 -34.53
C GLU A 126 19.51 28.74 -35.90
N LEU A 127 19.09 27.57 -36.38
CA LEU A 127 19.42 27.10 -37.73
C LEU A 127 18.81 28.00 -38.81
N HIS A 128 17.55 28.39 -38.69
CA HIS A 128 16.90 29.24 -39.70
C HIS A 128 17.55 30.62 -39.79
N ASP A 129 17.88 31.22 -38.64
CA ASP A 129 18.50 32.53 -38.58
C ASP A 129 19.94 32.49 -39.12
N GLY A 130 20.78 31.53 -38.69
CA GLY A 130 22.17 31.40 -39.16
C GLY A 130 22.28 30.97 -40.62
N LEU A 131 21.59 29.89 -41.01
CA LEU A 131 21.60 29.42 -42.41
C LEU A 131 20.90 30.41 -43.34
N GLY A 132 19.80 31.03 -42.90
CA GLY A 132 19.07 32.02 -43.69
C GLY A 132 19.94 33.23 -44.02
N GLN A 133 20.69 33.74 -43.04
CA GLN A 133 21.65 34.83 -43.25
C GLN A 133 22.77 34.42 -44.20
N SER A 134 23.38 33.25 -43.96
CA SER A 134 24.46 32.73 -44.81
C SER A 134 24.04 32.55 -46.27
N LEU A 135 22.85 31.96 -46.50
CA LEU A 135 22.29 31.77 -47.84
C LEU A 135 21.93 33.09 -48.52
N ALA A 136 21.46 34.09 -47.77
CA ALA A 136 21.17 35.42 -48.30
C ALA A 136 22.46 36.12 -48.77
N ILE A 137 23.54 36.06 -47.97
CA ILE A 137 24.86 36.60 -48.32
C ILE A 137 25.39 35.91 -49.58
N ILE A 138 25.39 34.58 -49.61
CA ILE A 138 25.85 33.78 -50.77
C ILE A 138 25.04 34.14 -52.02
N SER A 139 23.71 34.24 -51.92
CA SER A 139 22.84 34.58 -53.05
C SER A 139 23.11 35.98 -53.60
N ASN A 140 23.34 36.95 -52.72
CA ASN A 140 23.67 38.31 -53.12
C ASN A 140 25.03 38.36 -53.83
N ARG A 141 26.07 37.75 -53.24
CA ARG A 141 27.41 37.67 -53.84
C ARG A 141 27.41 36.95 -55.19
N ALA A 142 26.66 35.85 -55.30
CA ALA A 142 26.48 35.14 -56.57
C ALA A 142 25.84 36.05 -57.63
N THR A 143 24.90 36.92 -57.23
CA THR A 143 24.28 37.90 -58.12
C THR A 143 25.25 39.01 -58.54
N ILE A 144 26.12 39.46 -57.65
CA ILE A 144 27.19 40.43 -57.94
C ILE A 144 28.20 39.84 -58.93
N GLY A 145 28.74 38.64 -58.64
CA GLY A 145 29.64 37.94 -59.54
C GLY A 145 29.01 37.65 -60.91
N LYS A 146 27.71 37.34 -60.93
CA LYS A 146 26.95 37.16 -62.18
C LYS A 146 26.76 38.46 -62.97
N SER A 147 26.71 39.61 -62.33
CA SER A 147 26.55 40.91 -63.02
C SER A 147 27.88 41.43 -63.58
N ASN A 148 28.99 41.13 -62.91
CA ASN A 148 30.34 41.57 -63.30
C ASN A 148 31.06 40.56 -64.23
N ARG A 149 30.34 39.98 -65.21
CA ARG A 149 30.88 38.88 -66.06
C ARG A 149 32.11 39.26 -66.88
N HIS A 150 32.29 40.54 -67.13
CA HIS A 150 33.38 41.07 -67.95
C HIS A 150 34.60 41.48 -67.11
N GLU A 151 34.54 41.30 -65.78
CA GLU A 151 35.59 41.62 -64.83
C GLU A 151 36.01 40.36 -64.06
N PRO A 152 36.94 39.56 -64.61
CA PRO A 152 37.32 38.25 -64.06
C PRO A 152 37.83 38.33 -62.61
N GLU A 153 38.53 39.41 -62.26
CA GLU A 153 39.06 39.62 -60.91
C GLU A 153 37.94 39.76 -59.87
N ILE A 154 36.88 40.51 -60.18
CA ILE A 154 35.73 40.68 -59.29
C ILE A 154 34.94 39.36 -59.19
N MET A 155 34.75 38.67 -60.31
CA MET A 155 34.05 37.39 -60.32
C MET A 155 34.75 36.35 -59.45
N LEU A 156 36.07 36.19 -59.59
CA LEU A 156 36.87 35.25 -58.80
C LEU A 156 36.82 35.60 -57.31
N ARG A 157 36.93 36.89 -56.97
CA ARG A 157 36.81 37.35 -55.58
C ARG A 157 35.45 37.00 -54.96
N GLU A 158 34.34 37.21 -55.67
CA GLU A 158 33.03 36.84 -55.15
C GLU A 158 32.87 35.32 -55.00
N PHE A 159 33.49 34.51 -55.88
CA PHE A 159 33.51 33.06 -55.71
C PHE A 159 34.29 32.61 -54.47
N ASP A 160 35.46 33.20 -54.22
CA ASP A 160 36.25 32.92 -53.01
C ASP A 160 35.45 33.28 -51.75
N GLU A 161 34.82 34.46 -51.74
CA GLU A 161 33.97 34.91 -50.64
C GLU A 161 32.76 33.98 -50.44
N ILE A 162 32.12 33.51 -51.52
CA ILE A 162 31.03 32.51 -51.43
C ILE A 162 31.54 31.22 -50.79
N SER A 163 32.71 30.72 -51.20
CA SER A 163 33.30 29.51 -50.63
C SER A 163 33.59 29.69 -49.13
N GLN A 164 34.12 30.85 -48.75
CA GLN A 164 34.42 31.16 -47.36
C GLN A 164 33.15 31.21 -46.49
N ASN A 165 32.13 31.95 -46.94
CA ASN A 165 30.84 32.02 -46.23
C ASN A 165 30.16 30.64 -46.15
N ALA A 166 30.29 29.80 -47.17
CA ALA A 166 29.76 28.43 -47.15
C ALA A 166 30.48 27.53 -46.13
N LEU A 167 31.80 27.68 -45.97
CA LEU A 167 32.56 26.96 -44.95
C LEU A 167 32.20 27.42 -43.54
N GLU A 168 32.01 28.73 -43.33
CA GLU A 168 31.56 29.29 -42.05
C GLU A 168 30.16 28.79 -41.67
N ALA A 169 29.22 28.75 -42.62
CA ALA A 169 27.89 28.20 -42.40
C ALA A 169 27.91 26.69 -42.04
N LEU A 170 28.84 25.93 -42.64
CA LEU A 170 29.02 24.51 -42.31
C LEU A 170 29.57 24.32 -40.89
N ASP A 171 30.51 25.16 -40.47
CA ASP A 171 31.04 25.15 -39.09
C ASP A 171 29.94 25.46 -38.08
N GLU A 172 29.10 26.46 -38.34
CA GLU A 172 27.97 26.82 -37.47
C GLU A 172 26.97 25.67 -37.28
N VAL A 173 26.63 24.95 -38.36
CA VAL A 173 25.78 23.74 -38.28
C VAL A 173 26.46 22.63 -37.48
N GLN A 174 27.77 22.43 -37.67
CA GLN A 174 28.52 21.43 -36.91
C GLN A 174 28.57 21.78 -35.42
N GLN A 175 28.74 23.06 -35.06
CA GLN A 175 28.72 23.52 -33.68
C GLN A 175 27.34 23.29 -33.03
N ILE A 176 26.25 23.64 -33.71
CA ILE A 176 24.88 23.38 -33.23
C ILE A 176 24.68 21.86 -33.01
N THR A 177 25.08 21.04 -33.98
CA THR A 177 24.98 19.58 -33.89
C THR A 177 25.84 18.98 -32.78
N THR A 178 27.03 19.53 -32.53
CA THR A 178 27.94 19.05 -31.49
C THR A 178 27.46 19.45 -30.11
N ASN A 179 26.89 20.66 -29.95
CA ASN A 179 26.27 21.13 -28.72
C ASN A 179 24.98 20.39 -28.37
N LEU A 180 24.34 19.75 -29.35
CA LEU A 180 23.22 18.83 -29.14
C LEU A 180 23.64 17.45 -28.60
N HIS A 181 24.90 17.07 -28.81
CA HIS A 181 25.42 15.74 -28.51
C HIS A 181 26.02 15.46 -27.09
N PRO A 182 26.25 16.41 -26.14
CA PRO A 182 26.96 16.11 -24.89
C PRO A 182 26.09 15.91 -23.63
N LEU A 183 24.83 15.45 -23.73
CA LEU A 183 23.96 15.22 -22.55
C LEU A 183 23.34 13.81 -22.42
N LEU A 184 23.69 12.87 -23.31
CA LEU A 184 23.11 11.50 -23.30
C LEU A 184 23.92 10.45 -22.52
N ILE A 185 25.03 10.82 -21.88
CA ILE A 185 25.84 9.90 -21.07
C ILE A 185 25.51 10.11 -19.58
N TRP A 186 24.38 9.63 -19.10
CA TRP A 186 24.21 9.19 -17.69
C TRP A 186 22.96 8.32 -17.57
N LYS A 187 23.14 7.00 -17.71
CA LYS A 187 22.35 6.00 -16.99
C LYS A 187 23.04 4.64 -17.02
N ASP A 188 24.02 4.48 -16.13
CA ASP A 188 24.27 3.20 -15.47
C ASP A 188 23.45 3.17 -14.17
#